data_AF-A0A538G486-F1
#
_entry.id   AF-A0A538G486-F1
#
_cell.length_a   1.000
_cell.length_b   1.000
_cell.length_c   1.000
_cell.angle_alpha   90.00
_cell.angle_beta   90.00
_cell.angle_gamma   90.00
#
_symmetry.space_group_name_H-M   'P 1'
#
loop_
_entity.id
_entity.type
_entity.pdbx_description
1 polymer ?
#
loop_
_entity_poly.entity_id
_entity_poly.type
_entity_poly.pdbx_seq_one_letter_code
_entity_poly.pdbx_strand_id
1 'polypeptide(L)'
;ALSLSEEALALRRGLGDPLLVADSMYHVGVAAFASGDLDRADEVFAESLELARELGDALYTAAALCMLGTVALLRDDLLLASDRLHESLAIYGELSDRRSTAECVWALGGYAAAIGQPEDAVRLWGAADLLREDKPLEYAEPAIEARFSPELVESLGADRFAELRAEGRRLGHEGVLSASGEVVASRDAE
;
A
#
# COMPACT_ATOMS: atom_id res chain seq x y z
N ALA A 1 -12.28 -2.97 -16.82
CA ALA A 1 -11.38 -1.95 -16.28
C ALA A 1 -10.06 -1.95 -17.04
N LEU A 2 -9.31 -3.07 -17.05
CA LEU A 2 -8.01 -3.19 -17.71
C LEU A 2 -8.00 -2.70 -19.18
N SER A 3 -8.88 -3.21 -20.03
CA SER A 3 -8.98 -2.78 -21.45
C SER A 3 -9.19 -1.27 -21.63
N LEU A 4 -9.97 -0.62 -20.76
CA LEU A 4 -10.21 0.83 -20.86
C LEU A 4 -8.99 1.63 -20.39
N SER A 5 -8.29 1.15 -19.35
CA SER A 5 -7.05 1.75 -18.88
C SER A 5 -5.92 1.62 -19.92
N GLU A 6 -5.84 0.49 -20.62
CA GLU A 6 -4.87 0.28 -21.70
C GLU A 6 -5.13 1.16 -22.92
N GLU A 7 -6.40 1.33 -23.32
CA GLU A 7 -6.79 2.27 -24.37
C GLU A 7 -6.45 3.72 -24.00
N ALA A 8 -6.72 4.13 -22.76
CA ALA A 8 -6.37 5.46 -22.26
C ALA A 8 -4.85 5.69 -22.26
N LEU A 9 -4.05 4.69 -21.85
CA LEU A 9 -2.59 4.73 -21.90
C LEU A 9 -2.09 4.90 -23.34
N ALA A 10 -2.62 4.14 -24.29
CA ALA A 10 -2.24 4.24 -25.70
C ALA A 10 -2.52 5.64 -26.28
N LEU A 11 -3.68 6.22 -25.97
CA LEU A 11 -4.04 7.57 -26.38
C LEU A 11 -3.12 8.62 -25.76
N ARG A 12 -2.85 8.55 -24.46
CA ARG A 12 -2.01 9.51 -23.74
C ARG A 12 -0.53 9.42 -24.13
N ARG A 13 -0.02 8.23 -24.46
CA ARG A 13 1.29 8.06 -25.12
C ARG A 13 1.35 8.78 -26.46
N GLY A 14 0.27 8.75 -27.23
CA GLY A 14 0.14 9.49 -28.49
C GLY A 14 0.08 11.02 -28.32
N LEU A 15 -0.37 11.52 -27.17
CA LEU A 15 -0.43 12.95 -26.84
C LEU A 15 0.92 13.51 -26.36
N GLY A 16 1.86 12.67 -25.94
CA GLY A 16 3.21 13.06 -25.54
C GLY A 16 3.29 13.81 -24.21
N ASP A 17 2.30 13.65 -23.31
CA ASP A 17 2.34 14.18 -21.94
C ASP A 17 2.80 13.08 -20.97
N PRO A 18 4.05 13.13 -20.48
CA PRO A 18 4.61 12.09 -19.63
C PRO A 18 3.88 11.91 -18.29
N LEU A 19 3.29 12.96 -17.73
CA LEU A 19 2.55 12.88 -16.47
C LEU A 19 1.24 12.09 -16.66
N LEU A 20 0.53 12.36 -17.76
CA LEU A 20 -0.66 11.59 -18.13
C LEU A 20 -0.32 10.12 -18.43
N VAL A 21 0.87 9.84 -18.94
CA VAL A 21 1.34 8.47 -19.16
C VAL A 21 1.58 7.75 -17.82
N ALA A 22 2.26 8.38 -16.86
CA ALA A 22 2.49 7.82 -15.53
C ALA A 22 1.17 7.50 -14.79
N ASP A 23 0.23 8.45 -14.79
CA ASP A 23 -1.13 8.25 -14.23
C ASP A 23 -1.85 7.04 -14.86
N SER A 24 -1.80 6.94 -16.18
CA SER A 24 -2.45 5.84 -16.89
C SER A 24 -1.82 4.50 -16.56
N MET A 25 -0.50 4.45 -16.44
CA MET A 25 0.23 3.23 -16.11
C MET A 25 -0.14 2.77 -14.70
N TYR A 26 -0.17 3.67 -13.72
CA TYR A 26 -0.67 3.37 -12.40
C TYR A 26 -2.07 2.71 -12.44
N HIS A 27 -3.01 3.29 -13.18
CA HIS A 27 -4.36 2.74 -13.31
C HIS A 27 -4.45 1.41 -14.08
N VAL A 28 -3.54 1.13 -15.01
CA VAL A 28 -3.41 -0.19 -15.65
C VAL A 28 -2.90 -1.21 -14.64
N GLY A 29 -1.86 -0.88 -13.87
CA GLY A 29 -1.31 -1.76 -12.83
C GLY A 29 -2.34 -2.09 -11.76
N VAL A 30 -3.12 -1.09 -11.33
CA VAL A 30 -4.25 -1.26 -10.42
C VAL A 30 -5.31 -2.22 -10.98
N ALA A 31 -5.66 -2.07 -12.26
CA ALA A 31 -6.64 -2.95 -12.89
C ALA A 31 -6.13 -4.40 -13.00
N ALA A 32 -4.84 -4.59 -13.30
CA ALA A 32 -4.20 -5.90 -13.31
C ALA A 32 -4.19 -6.53 -11.90
N PHE A 33 -3.82 -5.76 -10.88
CA PHE A 33 -3.84 -6.16 -9.48
C PHE A 33 -5.23 -6.63 -9.05
N ALA A 34 -6.27 -5.84 -9.36
CA ALA A 34 -7.65 -6.16 -9.03
C ALA A 34 -8.17 -7.42 -9.76
N SER A 35 -7.58 -7.78 -10.91
CA SER A 35 -7.86 -9.05 -11.59
C SER A 35 -7.06 -10.25 -11.06
N GLY A 36 -6.17 -10.03 -10.08
CA GLY A 36 -5.28 -11.05 -9.54
C GLY A 36 -4.04 -11.35 -10.40
N ASP A 37 -3.82 -10.57 -11.47
CA ASP A 37 -2.63 -10.69 -12.32
C ASP A 37 -1.49 -9.90 -11.69
N LEU A 38 -0.87 -10.50 -10.67
CA LEU A 38 0.22 -9.89 -9.92
C LEU A 38 1.48 -9.70 -10.77
N ASP A 39 1.71 -10.56 -11.77
CA ASP A 39 2.83 -10.45 -12.71
C ASP A 39 2.68 -9.19 -13.55
N ARG A 40 1.51 -8.98 -14.15
CA ARG A 40 1.27 -7.78 -14.93
C ARG A 40 1.23 -6.52 -14.07
N ALA A 41 0.67 -6.60 -12.86
CA ALA A 41 0.65 -5.49 -11.93
C ALA A 41 2.08 -5.02 -11.59
N ASP A 42 2.95 -5.96 -11.23
CA ASP A 42 4.35 -5.70 -10.88
C ASP A 42 5.11 -5.00 -12.02
N GLU A 43 5.00 -5.54 -13.24
CA GLU A 43 5.61 -4.93 -14.44
C GLU A 43 5.15 -3.49 -14.65
N VAL A 44 3.85 -3.26 -14.63
CA VAL A 44 3.28 -1.94 -14.96
C VAL A 44 3.57 -0.92 -13.86
N PHE A 45 3.51 -1.33 -12.58
CA PHE A 45 3.89 -0.43 -11.49
C PHE A 45 5.38 -0.11 -11.51
N ALA A 46 6.25 -1.05 -11.90
CA ALA A 46 7.68 -0.79 -12.05
C ALA A 46 7.94 0.23 -13.18
N GLU A 47 7.33 0.06 -14.35
CA GLU A 47 7.44 1.04 -15.44
C GLU A 47 6.89 2.42 -15.01
N SER A 48 5.77 2.44 -14.26
CA SER A 48 5.19 3.68 -13.73
C SER A 48 6.11 4.38 -12.73
N LEU A 49 6.79 3.61 -11.88
CA LEU A 49 7.75 4.11 -10.90
C LEU A 49 8.96 4.75 -11.58
N GLU A 50 9.52 4.08 -12.59
CA GLU A 50 10.66 4.61 -13.37
C GLU A 50 10.29 5.96 -13.99
N LEU A 51 9.16 6.04 -14.68
CA LEU A 51 8.70 7.28 -15.30
C LEU A 51 8.40 8.37 -14.26
N ALA A 52 7.71 8.05 -13.16
CA ALA A 52 7.41 9.03 -12.11
C ALA A 52 8.69 9.61 -11.50
N ARG A 53 9.73 8.80 -11.28
CA ARG A 53 11.04 9.25 -10.81
C ARG A 53 11.75 10.14 -11.82
N GLU A 54 11.72 9.79 -13.11
CA GLU A 54 12.30 10.62 -14.18
C GLU A 54 11.64 12.01 -14.26
N LEU A 55 10.34 12.07 -14.00
CA LEU A 55 9.56 13.31 -14.02
C LEU A 55 9.61 14.10 -12.71
N GLY A 56 10.17 13.51 -11.65
CA GLY A 56 10.15 14.10 -10.29
C GLY A 56 8.75 14.14 -9.68
N ASP A 57 7.85 13.25 -10.10
CA ASP A 57 6.50 13.16 -9.56
C ASP A 57 6.51 12.33 -8.26
N ALA A 58 6.59 13.03 -7.13
CA ALA A 58 6.62 12.39 -5.82
C ALA A 58 5.34 11.60 -5.50
N LEU A 59 4.18 12.06 -5.99
CA LEU A 59 2.89 11.41 -5.69
C LEU A 59 2.81 10.03 -6.35
N TYR A 60 3.08 9.95 -7.66
CA TYR A 60 3.05 8.67 -8.37
C TYR A 60 4.26 7.80 -8.06
N THR A 61 5.40 8.38 -7.66
CA THR A 61 6.52 7.61 -7.10
C THR A 61 6.08 6.86 -5.84
N ALA A 62 5.46 7.55 -4.88
CA ALA A 62 4.98 6.93 -3.66
C ALA A 62 3.86 5.91 -3.91
N ALA A 63 2.96 6.19 -4.85
CA ALA A 63 1.85 5.29 -5.19
C ALA A 63 2.32 3.99 -5.83
N ALA A 64 3.23 4.08 -6.80
CA ALA A 64 3.82 2.90 -7.42
C ALA A 64 4.63 2.06 -6.42
N LEU A 65 5.39 2.70 -5.52
CA LEU A 65 6.10 2.02 -4.43
C LEU A 65 5.16 1.28 -3.48
N CYS A 66 4.06 1.92 -3.06
CA CYS A 66 3.04 1.29 -2.20
C CYS A 66 2.47 0.01 -2.84
N MET A 67 2.10 0.11 -4.12
CA MET A 67 1.52 -1.01 -4.86
C MET A 67 2.54 -2.13 -5.12
N LEU A 68 3.79 -1.80 -5.48
CA LEU A 68 4.87 -2.79 -5.60
C LEU A 68 5.15 -3.50 -4.26
N GLY A 69 5.16 -2.75 -3.15
CA GLY A 69 5.30 -3.32 -1.81
C GLY A 69 4.14 -4.25 -1.45
N THR A 70 2.92 -3.89 -1.84
CA THR A 70 1.73 -4.74 -1.68
C THR A 70 1.83 -6.02 -2.52
N VAL A 71 2.26 -5.92 -3.78
CA VAL A 71 2.46 -7.10 -4.65
C VAL A 71 3.53 -8.02 -4.06
N ALA A 72 4.65 -7.47 -3.59
CA ALA A 72 5.72 -8.22 -2.93
C ALA A 72 5.21 -8.94 -1.68
N LEU A 73 4.41 -8.26 -0.83
CA LEU A 73 3.78 -8.85 0.34
C LEU A 73 2.88 -10.04 -0.04
N LEU A 74 2.05 -9.90 -1.08
CA LEU A 74 1.18 -10.98 -1.54
C LEU A 74 1.96 -12.14 -2.17
N ARG A 75 3.18 -11.90 -2.66
CA ARG A 75 4.12 -12.93 -3.12
C ARG A 75 5.02 -13.50 -2.03
N ASP A 76 4.85 -13.06 -0.78
CA ASP A 76 5.70 -13.46 0.35
C ASP A 76 7.17 -12.98 0.24
N ASP A 77 7.45 -12.03 -0.66
CA ASP A 77 8.74 -11.33 -0.70
C ASP A 77 8.72 -10.20 0.33
N LEU A 78 8.91 -10.60 1.58
CA LEU A 78 8.86 -9.66 2.70
C LEU A 78 9.95 -8.59 2.57
N LEU A 79 11.13 -8.90 1.99
CA LEU A 79 12.25 -7.95 1.85
C LEU A 79 11.84 -6.79 0.98
N LEU A 80 11.39 -7.11 -0.22
CA LEU A 80 10.95 -6.12 -1.16
C LEU A 80 9.71 -5.37 -0.65
N ALA A 81 8.78 -6.07 0.03
CA ALA A 81 7.61 -5.43 0.63
C ALA A 81 8.01 -4.35 1.64
N SER A 82 8.92 -4.68 2.55
CA SER A 82 9.39 -3.77 3.60
C SER A 82 10.06 -2.53 3.00
N ASP A 83 11.02 -2.72 2.10
CA ASP A 83 11.77 -1.63 1.46
C ASP A 83 10.83 -0.66 0.73
N ARG A 84 9.90 -1.20 -0.07
CA ARG A 84 9.03 -0.40 -0.93
C ARG A 84 7.94 0.32 -0.16
N LEU A 85 7.35 -0.34 0.84
CA LEU A 85 6.36 0.30 1.70
C LEU A 85 6.99 1.40 2.56
N HIS A 86 8.22 1.18 3.07
CA HIS A 86 8.93 2.19 3.84
C HIS A 86 9.27 3.43 2.98
N GLU A 87 9.81 3.22 1.78
CA GLU A 87 10.12 4.32 0.85
C GLU A 87 8.85 5.10 0.48
N SER A 88 7.76 4.40 0.18
CA SER A 88 6.45 5.02 -0.11
C SER A 88 5.95 5.87 1.06
N LEU A 89 5.99 5.33 2.27
CA LEU A 89 5.49 6.02 3.46
C LEU A 89 6.30 7.28 3.79
N ALA A 90 7.62 7.24 3.61
CA ALA A 90 8.48 8.42 3.79
C ALA A 90 8.05 9.57 2.85
N ILE A 91 7.83 9.26 1.57
CA ILE A 91 7.39 10.26 0.58
C ILE A 91 5.97 10.77 0.91
N TYR A 92 5.04 9.88 1.25
CA TYR A 92 3.68 10.32 1.62
C TYR A 92 3.65 11.19 2.89
N GLY A 93 4.54 10.93 3.84
CA GLY A 93 4.74 11.79 5.01
C GLY A 93 5.14 13.22 4.62
N GLU A 94 6.07 13.37 3.67
CA GLU A 94 6.47 14.68 3.14
C GLU A 94 5.33 15.39 2.40
N LEU A 95 4.51 14.64 1.66
CA LEU A 95 3.37 15.16 0.90
C LEU A 95 2.14 15.48 1.77
N SER A 96 2.08 15.00 3.01
CA SER A 96 0.91 15.09 3.90
C SER A 96 -0.39 14.54 3.25
N ASP A 97 -0.26 13.57 2.33
CA ASP A 97 -1.41 12.94 1.66
C ASP A 97 -1.99 11.84 2.54
N ARG A 98 -3.00 12.19 3.32
CA ARG A 98 -3.66 11.26 4.26
C ARG A 98 -4.26 10.04 3.57
N ARG A 99 -4.86 10.19 2.39
CA ARG A 99 -5.57 9.08 1.75
C ARG A 99 -4.59 8.05 1.25
N SER A 100 -3.57 8.49 0.53
CA SER A 100 -2.57 7.60 -0.02
C SER A 100 -1.68 6.98 1.08
N THR A 101 -1.45 7.73 2.18
CA THR A 101 -0.86 7.18 3.41
C THR A 101 -1.69 6.02 3.97
N ALA A 102 -3.03 6.11 3.93
CA ALA A 102 -3.90 5.06 4.47
C ALA A 102 -3.72 3.72 3.75
N GLU A 103 -3.58 3.73 2.42
CA GLU A 103 -3.34 2.52 1.64
C GLU A 103 -1.99 1.88 1.97
N CYS A 104 -0.93 2.69 2.08
CA CYS A 104 0.40 2.21 2.43
C CYS A 104 0.45 1.64 3.86
N VAL A 105 -0.20 2.31 4.81
CA VAL A 105 -0.33 1.85 6.21
C VAL A 105 -1.14 0.56 6.30
N TRP A 106 -2.17 0.40 5.46
CA TRP A 106 -2.92 -0.86 5.39
C TRP A 106 -2.04 -2.03 4.94
N ALA A 107 -1.22 -1.82 3.91
CA ALA A 107 -0.24 -2.79 3.44
C ALA A 107 0.82 -3.11 4.51
N LEU A 108 1.29 -2.10 5.25
CA LEU A 108 2.19 -2.31 6.39
C LEU A 108 1.54 -3.12 7.51
N GLY A 109 0.24 -2.97 7.76
CA GLY A 109 -0.48 -3.85 8.68
C GLY A 109 -0.50 -5.31 8.23
N GLY A 110 -0.66 -5.55 6.92
CA GLY A 110 -0.50 -6.89 6.35
C GLY A 110 0.92 -7.43 6.47
N TYR A 111 1.93 -6.59 6.26
CA TYR A 111 3.33 -6.94 6.47
C TYR A 111 3.62 -7.29 7.94
N ALA A 112 3.13 -6.50 8.90
CA ALA A 112 3.24 -6.79 10.33
C ALA A 112 2.64 -8.16 10.67
N ALA A 113 1.48 -8.50 10.09
CA ALA A 113 0.88 -9.82 10.26
C ALA A 113 1.78 -10.93 9.71
N ALA A 114 2.37 -10.73 8.52
CA ALA A 114 3.26 -11.70 7.89
C ALA A 114 4.55 -11.97 8.67
N ILE A 115 5.08 -10.97 9.38
CA ILE A 115 6.26 -11.12 10.25
C ILE A 115 5.93 -11.52 11.69
N GLY A 116 4.68 -11.92 11.96
CA GLY A 116 4.27 -12.42 13.28
C GLY A 116 4.07 -11.33 14.34
N GLN A 117 3.70 -10.12 13.93
CA GLN A 117 3.35 -8.99 14.80
C GLN A 117 1.85 -8.69 14.74
N PRO A 118 0.99 -9.56 15.31
CA PRO A 118 -0.45 -9.46 15.14
C PRO A 118 -1.05 -8.22 15.81
N GLU A 119 -0.49 -7.76 16.94
CA GLU A 119 -1.00 -6.56 17.60
C GLU A 119 -0.76 -5.30 16.75
N ASP A 120 0.45 -5.17 16.20
CA ASP A 120 0.83 -4.02 15.40
C ASP A 120 0.11 -4.01 14.06
N ALA A 121 -0.11 -5.18 13.46
CA ALA A 121 -0.97 -5.33 12.29
C ALA A 121 -2.35 -4.68 12.48
N VAL A 122 -3.02 -5.03 13.59
CA VAL A 122 -4.38 -4.54 13.86
C VAL A 122 -4.38 -3.06 14.27
N ARG A 123 -3.35 -2.58 14.98
CA ARG A 123 -3.17 -1.14 15.24
C ARG A 123 -2.98 -0.36 13.95
N LEU A 124 -2.16 -0.85 13.01
CA LEU A 124 -1.94 -0.20 11.73
C LEU A 124 -3.21 -0.18 10.87
N TRP A 125 -4.01 -1.25 10.84
CA TRP A 125 -5.32 -1.23 10.17
C TRP A 125 -6.30 -0.23 10.80
N GLY A 126 -6.29 -0.11 12.13
CA GLY A 126 -7.04 0.95 12.81
C GLY A 126 -6.56 2.35 12.44
N ALA A 127 -5.25 2.56 12.30
CA ALA A 127 -4.69 3.83 11.85
C ALA A 127 -5.07 4.16 10.40
N ALA A 128 -5.02 3.18 9.51
CA ALA A 128 -5.45 3.31 8.13
C ALA A 128 -6.95 3.69 8.03
N ASP A 129 -7.82 3.10 8.87
CA ASP A 129 -9.24 3.50 8.95
C ASP A 129 -9.41 4.99 9.28
N LEU A 130 -8.61 5.54 10.19
CA LEU A 130 -8.68 6.96 10.53
C LEU A 130 -8.24 7.85 9.36
N LEU A 131 -7.20 7.41 8.64
CA LEU A 131 -6.61 8.19 7.56
C LEU A 131 -7.49 8.23 6.30
N ARG A 132 -8.21 7.13 6.00
CA ARG A 132 -9.10 7.04 4.83
C ARG A 132 -10.47 7.69 5.02
N GLU A 133 -10.82 8.07 6.26
CA GLU A 133 -12.15 8.58 6.62
C GLU A 133 -13.27 7.61 6.18
N ASP A 134 -14.42 8.12 5.72
CA ASP A 134 -15.55 7.30 5.25
C ASP A 134 -15.37 6.74 3.83
N LYS A 135 -14.21 6.94 3.21
CA LYS A 135 -13.96 6.44 1.85
C LYS A 135 -13.30 5.05 1.92
N PRO A 136 -13.75 4.08 1.08
CA PRO A 136 -13.08 2.79 0.99
C PRO A 136 -11.68 2.96 0.38
N LEU A 137 -10.73 2.11 0.80
CA LEU A 137 -9.46 1.99 0.08
C LEU A 137 -9.75 1.32 -1.26
N GLU A 138 -9.12 1.80 -2.34
CA GLU A 138 -9.65 1.44 -3.66
C GLU A 138 -9.23 0.02 -4.11
N TYR A 139 -8.09 -0.52 -3.66
CA TYR A 139 -7.50 -1.71 -4.33
C TYR A 139 -6.88 -2.79 -3.43
N ALA A 140 -5.99 -2.44 -2.49
CA ALA A 140 -5.19 -3.43 -1.75
C ALA A 140 -5.93 -4.11 -0.58
N GLU A 141 -6.93 -3.43 -0.02
CA GLU A 141 -7.62 -3.82 1.22
C GLU A 141 -8.20 -5.24 1.18
N PRO A 142 -8.99 -5.64 0.16
CA PRO A 142 -9.65 -6.95 0.16
C PRO A 142 -8.66 -8.12 0.11
N ALA A 143 -7.56 -7.98 -0.63
CA ALA A 143 -6.57 -9.04 -0.80
C ALA A 143 -5.77 -9.27 0.49
N ILE A 144 -5.35 -8.17 1.13
CA ILE A 144 -4.63 -8.21 2.41
C ILE A 144 -5.55 -8.72 3.52
N GLU A 145 -6.77 -8.21 3.62
CA GLU A 145 -7.72 -8.61 4.66
C GLU A 145 -8.08 -10.09 4.52
N ALA A 146 -8.39 -10.56 3.31
CA ALA A 146 -8.70 -11.96 3.06
C ALA A 146 -7.54 -12.90 3.44
N ARG A 147 -6.29 -12.44 3.26
CA ARG A 147 -5.09 -13.24 3.58
C ARG A 147 -4.82 -13.31 5.09
N PHE A 148 -4.88 -12.18 5.80
CA PHE A 148 -4.35 -12.10 7.16
C PHE A 148 -5.42 -12.02 8.26
N SER A 149 -6.62 -11.51 7.96
CA SER A 149 -7.68 -11.31 8.97
C SER A 149 -8.09 -12.60 9.72
N PRO A 150 -8.26 -13.76 9.08
CA PRO A 150 -8.67 -14.98 9.78
C PRO A 150 -7.71 -15.38 10.91
N GLU A 151 -6.39 -15.39 10.64
CA GLU A 151 -5.36 -15.75 11.62
C GLU A 151 -5.22 -14.70 12.73
N LEU A 152 -5.35 -13.41 12.39
CA LEU A 152 -5.34 -12.33 13.38
C LEU A 152 -6.54 -12.44 14.35
N VAL A 153 -7.73 -12.72 13.83
CA VAL A 153 -8.92 -12.92 14.67
C VAL A 153 -8.81 -14.18 15.52
N GLU A 154 -8.27 -15.28 14.98
CA GLU A 154 -8.04 -16.52 15.72
C GLU A 154 -7.02 -16.35 16.85
N SER A 155 -5.89 -15.69 16.57
CA SER A 155 -4.79 -15.52 17.53
C SER A 155 -5.09 -14.49 18.63
N LEU A 156 -5.73 -13.38 18.30
CA LEU A 156 -6.00 -12.29 19.25
C LEU A 156 -7.35 -12.47 19.96
N GLY A 157 -8.32 -13.10 19.30
CA GLY A 157 -9.72 -13.07 19.72
C GLY A 157 -10.42 -11.75 19.37
N ALA A 158 -11.74 -11.80 19.24
CA ALA A 158 -12.56 -10.69 18.73
C ALA A 158 -12.47 -9.41 19.59
N ASP A 159 -12.44 -9.54 20.91
CA ASP A 159 -12.41 -8.39 21.82
C ASP A 159 -11.07 -7.63 21.72
N ARG A 160 -9.95 -8.36 21.74
CA ARG A 160 -8.61 -7.77 21.61
C ARG A 160 -8.39 -7.18 20.23
N PHE A 161 -8.86 -7.86 19.18
CA PHE A 161 -8.84 -7.33 17.82
C PHE A 161 -9.60 -5.99 17.74
N ALA A 162 -10.80 -5.91 18.30
CA ALA A 162 -11.59 -4.67 18.31
C ALA A 162 -10.92 -3.54 19.13
N GLU A 163 -10.31 -3.88 20.27
CA GLU A 163 -9.57 -2.94 21.11
C GLU A 163 -8.36 -2.35 20.37
N LEU A 164 -7.49 -3.20 19.79
CA LEU A 164 -6.31 -2.80 19.03
C LEU A 164 -6.67 -1.93 17.82
N ARG A 165 -7.75 -2.29 17.10
CA ARG A 165 -8.24 -1.49 15.97
C ARG A 165 -8.73 -0.13 16.43
N ALA A 166 -9.31 -0.04 17.63
CA ALA A 166 -9.69 1.23 18.24
C ALA A 166 -8.49 2.03 18.77
N GLU A 167 -7.44 1.37 19.29
CA GLU A 167 -6.14 2.00 19.62
C GLU A 167 -5.53 2.64 18.38
N GLY A 168 -5.46 1.90 17.28
CA GLY A 168 -4.98 2.37 15.98
C GLY A 168 -5.69 3.63 15.50
N ARG A 169 -7.04 3.65 15.57
CA ARG A 169 -7.85 4.83 15.20
C ARG A 169 -7.59 6.07 16.05
N ARG A 170 -6.91 5.95 17.19
CA ARG A 170 -6.51 7.09 18.03
C ARG A 170 -5.11 7.60 17.72
N LEU A 171 -4.35 6.92 16.87
CA LEU A 171 -3.04 7.38 16.43
C LEU A 171 -3.20 8.62 15.53
N GLY A 172 -2.53 9.71 15.90
CA GLY A 172 -2.37 10.86 15.00
C GLY A 172 -1.40 10.52 13.85
N HIS A 173 -1.35 11.35 12.81
CA HIS A 173 -0.51 11.10 11.63
C HIS A 173 0.96 10.79 11.98
N GLU A 174 1.58 11.55 12.90
CA GLU A 174 2.94 11.27 13.40
C GLU A 174 3.06 9.92 14.11
N GLY A 175 2.03 9.52 14.89
CA GLY A 175 2.00 8.23 15.56
C GLY A 175 1.89 7.06 14.58
N VAL A 176 1.19 7.26 13.46
CA VAL A 176 1.12 6.27 12.38
C VAL A 176 2.49 6.08 11.72
N LEU A 177 3.19 7.17 11.41
CA LEU A 177 4.54 7.11 10.82
C LEU A 177 5.53 6.44 11.77
N SER A 178 5.49 6.76 13.07
CA SER A 178 6.34 6.13 14.08
C SER A 178 6.10 4.64 14.20
N ALA A 179 4.84 4.22 14.39
CA ALA A 179 4.48 2.81 14.52
C ALA A 179 4.84 2.00 13.26
N SER A 180 4.63 2.60 12.09
CA SER A 180 5.02 2.00 10.81
C SER A 180 6.54 1.82 10.68
N GLY A 181 7.31 2.80 11.13
CA GLY A 181 8.77 2.75 11.15
C GLY A 181 9.31 1.66 12.08
N GLU A 182 8.71 1.49 13.25
CA GLU A 182 9.07 0.44 14.22
C GLU A 182 8.85 -0.98 13.67
N VAL A 183 7.71 -1.21 13.01
CA VAL A 183 7.40 -2.49 12.36
C VAL A 183 8.44 -2.83 11.29
N VAL A 184 8.84 -1.87 10.46
CA VAL A 184 9.87 -2.09 9.44
C VAL A 184 11.24 -2.37 10.08
N ALA A 185 11.65 -1.56 11.07
CA ALA A 185 12.95 -1.70 11.72
C ALA A 185 13.12 -2.98 12.55
N SER A 186 12.01 -3.55 13.05
CA SER A 186 12.04 -4.76 13.88
C SER A 186 12.56 -6.00 13.17
N ARG A 187 12.60 -6.00 11.83
CA ARG A 187 13.12 -7.09 11.01
C ARG A 187 14.63 -7.05 10.79
N ASP A 188 15.23 -5.86 10.74
CA ASP A 188 16.69 -5.73 10.56
C ASP A 188 17.48 -6.23 11.79
N ALA A 189 16.78 -6.60 12.86
CA ALA A 189 17.34 -7.08 14.13
C ALA A 189 17.44 -8.62 14.24
N GLU A 190 16.93 -9.39 13.28
CA GLU A 190 17.07 -10.86 13.20
C GLU A 190 18.10 -11.32 12.16
#